data_AF-A0A0A1TN05-F1
#
_entry.id   AF-A0A0A1TN05-F1
#
_cell.length_a   1.000
_cell.length_b   1.000
_cell.length_c   1.000
_cell.angle_alpha   90.00
_cell.angle_beta   90.00
_cell.angle_gamma   90.00
#
_symmetry.space_group_name_H-M   'P 1'
#
loop_
_entity.id
_entity.type
_entity.pdbx_description
1 polymer ?
#
loop_
_entity_poly.entity_id
_entity_poly.type
_entity_poly.pdbx_seq_one_letter_code
_entity_poly.pdbx_strand_id
1 'polypeptide(L)'
;MTLPLKAQMALRSLWEDKEASVHKARTGLKDVLGRDVSCQPEFPILFAELENVYDEKGDVIKAIISCIQVWYQALTDLVDDEKNEDWGYNMLAIFDHQKAWHLELVVEVGKSTVATTLWSESQKAFVLTLPKSKVIDAKAFAESFRDDLYEEFETPLDAEESTKSAAATLADAAAADAEWTDVTEEPAKKTPVTQPTTRDAVSAASQAQAPRVETELLYLPKAQELARPNDLLSKPPYRITVHARSSAVDILSNHSPSLEMLEAYMTRWCRSDYNYTNKPPIVDLKLHNSPWGLGPMYDRLSMTIPKNSYQVEYISPLMPISMIEGVLGFKETYSDGSTWHFLRTVPFKE
;
A
#
# COMPACT_ATOMS: atom_id res chain seq x y z
N MET A 1 -2.11 14.99 -16.22
CA MET A 1 -2.98 14.81 -17.40
C MET A 1 -4.21 15.68 -17.25
N THR A 2 -4.71 16.31 -18.31
CA THR A 2 -5.86 17.24 -18.24
C THR A 2 -7.15 16.54 -18.67
N LEU A 3 -8.20 16.64 -17.85
CA LEU A 3 -9.53 16.07 -18.14
C LEU A 3 -10.17 16.72 -19.39
N PRO A 4 -10.96 15.99 -20.20
CA PRO A 4 -11.71 16.57 -21.30
C PRO A 4 -12.75 17.61 -20.84
N LEU A 5 -13.12 18.56 -21.72
CA LEU A 5 -13.95 19.71 -21.37
C LEU A 5 -15.31 19.32 -20.76
N LYS A 6 -16.00 18.31 -21.30
CA LYS A 6 -17.25 17.78 -20.72
C LYS A 6 -17.05 17.21 -19.30
N ALA A 7 -15.93 16.54 -19.05
CA ALA A 7 -15.59 15.99 -17.73
C ALA A 7 -15.24 17.12 -16.73
N GLN A 8 -14.50 18.14 -17.16
CA GLN A 8 -14.22 19.32 -16.33
C GLN A 8 -15.50 20.09 -15.96
N MET A 9 -16.43 20.25 -16.90
CA MET A 9 -17.72 20.89 -16.61
C MET A 9 -18.53 20.08 -15.59
N ALA A 10 -18.59 18.75 -15.75
CA ALA A 10 -19.25 17.87 -14.80
C ALA A 10 -18.62 17.97 -13.40
N LEU A 11 -17.28 17.94 -13.34
CA LEU A 11 -16.52 18.07 -12.09
C LEU A 11 -16.82 19.41 -11.39
N ARG A 12 -16.81 20.51 -12.13
CA ARG A 12 -17.16 21.82 -11.58
C ARG A 12 -18.56 21.85 -10.99
N SER A 13 -19.54 21.32 -11.72
CA SER A 13 -20.94 21.34 -11.28
C SER A 13 -21.28 20.38 -10.15
N LEU A 14 -20.57 19.24 -10.06
CA LEU A 14 -20.96 18.14 -9.16
C LEU A 14 -20.00 17.95 -7.98
N TRP A 15 -18.79 18.52 -8.04
CA TRP A 15 -17.78 18.39 -7.00
C TRP A 15 -17.21 19.72 -6.54
N GLU A 16 -16.94 20.69 -7.42
CA GLU A 16 -16.39 21.99 -6.99
C GLU A 16 -17.47 22.93 -6.44
N ASP A 17 -18.71 22.80 -6.92
CA ASP A 17 -19.85 23.54 -6.40
C ASP A 17 -20.15 23.11 -4.96
N LYS A 18 -20.10 24.06 -4.02
CA LYS A 18 -20.36 23.82 -2.59
C LYS A 18 -21.80 23.38 -2.31
N GLU A 19 -22.73 23.69 -3.21
CA GLU A 19 -24.14 23.27 -3.08
C GLU A 19 -24.42 21.89 -3.67
N ALA A 20 -23.41 21.23 -4.25
CA ALA A 20 -23.53 19.91 -4.83
C ALA A 20 -24.02 18.87 -3.81
N SER A 21 -24.82 17.91 -4.27
CA SER A 21 -25.44 16.87 -3.43
C SER A 21 -24.43 16.03 -2.66
N VAL A 22 -23.24 15.80 -3.21
CA VAL A 22 -22.16 15.06 -2.56
C VAL A 22 -21.65 15.76 -1.29
N HIS A 23 -21.57 17.09 -1.28
CA HIS A 23 -21.17 17.84 -0.09
C HIS A 23 -22.26 17.87 0.97
N LYS A 24 -23.53 17.88 0.55
CA LYS A 24 -24.67 17.73 1.48
C LYS A 24 -24.63 16.37 2.17
N ALA A 25 -24.38 15.29 1.41
CA ALA A 25 -24.22 13.95 1.98
C ALA A 25 -23.02 13.86 2.93
N ARG A 26 -21.86 14.41 2.53
CA ARG A 26 -20.66 14.50 3.40
C ARG A 26 -20.91 15.29 4.68
N THR A 27 -21.67 16.38 4.60
CA THR A 27 -22.02 17.21 5.76
C THR A 27 -22.94 16.45 6.71
N GLY A 28 -23.96 15.76 6.18
CA GLY A 28 -24.83 14.90 6.99
C GLY A 28 -24.04 13.82 7.74
N LEU A 29 -23.12 13.14 7.06
CA LEU A 29 -22.25 12.15 7.69
C LEU A 29 -21.37 12.77 8.80
N LYS A 30 -20.80 13.95 8.55
CA LYS A 30 -20.01 14.69 9.55
C LYS A 30 -20.84 15.07 10.78
N ASP A 31 -22.08 15.48 10.59
CA ASP A 31 -22.97 15.88 11.68
C ASP A 31 -23.32 14.68 12.57
N VAL A 32 -23.52 13.51 11.98
CA VAL A 32 -23.78 12.25 12.71
C VAL A 32 -22.51 11.72 13.40
N LEU A 33 -21.37 11.68 12.70
CA LEU A 33 -20.11 11.17 13.27
C LEU A 33 -19.46 12.08 14.31
N GLY A 34 -19.76 13.39 14.28
CA GLY A 34 -19.06 14.40 15.07
C GLY A 34 -17.58 14.59 14.69
N ARG A 35 -17.13 14.00 13.57
CA ARG A 35 -15.76 14.11 13.03
C ARG A 35 -15.78 14.61 11.60
N ASP A 36 -14.68 15.26 11.20
CA ASP A 36 -14.55 15.67 9.81
C ASP A 36 -14.43 14.44 8.90
N VAL A 37 -14.93 14.54 7.68
CA VAL A 37 -14.80 13.48 6.66
C VAL A 37 -14.00 14.08 5.53
N SER A 38 -12.98 13.42 5.01
CA SER A 38 -12.14 13.88 3.90
C SER A 38 -12.18 12.87 2.76
N CYS A 39 -12.27 13.38 1.54
CA CYS A 39 -12.16 12.59 0.32
C CYS A 39 -11.52 13.46 -0.76
N GLN A 40 -10.43 12.96 -1.35
CA GLN A 40 -9.72 13.65 -2.43
C GLN A 40 -9.59 12.69 -3.63
N PRO A 41 -10.65 12.52 -4.44
CA PRO A 41 -10.59 11.62 -5.58
C PRO A 41 -9.59 12.13 -6.62
N GLU A 42 -8.70 11.25 -7.08
CA GLU A 42 -7.78 11.54 -8.17
C GLU A 42 -8.49 11.44 -9.52
N PHE A 43 -9.41 12.38 -9.79
CA PHE A 43 -10.26 12.36 -10.98
C PHE A 43 -9.53 12.11 -12.31
N PRO A 44 -8.32 12.67 -12.58
CA PRO A 44 -7.60 12.36 -13.82
C PRO A 44 -7.24 10.89 -13.99
N ILE A 45 -6.90 10.19 -12.90
CA ILE A 45 -6.50 8.77 -12.91
C ILE A 45 -7.76 7.89 -13.01
N LEU A 46 -8.75 8.16 -12.16
CA LEU A 46 -10.04 7.45 -12.19
C LEU A 46 -10.72 7.57 -13.56
N PHE A 47 -10.64 8.76 -14.17
CA PHE A 47 -11.15 9.00 -15.50
C PHE A 47 -10.41 8.18 -16.55
N ALA A 48 -9.07 8.17 -16.55
CA ALA A 48 -8.27 7.42 -17.52
C ALA A 48 -8.57 5.91 -17.49
N GLU A 49 -8.89 5.35 -16.31
CA GLU A 49 -9.27 3.95 -16.19
C GLU A 49 -10.70 3.65 -16.68
N LEU A 50 -11.65 4.55 -16.42
CA LEU A 50 -13.07 4.31 -16.68
C LEU A 50 -13.55 4.86 -18.03
N GLU A 51 -12.78 5.70 -18.71
CA GLU A 51 -13.26 6.44 -19.89
C GLU A 51 -13.61 5.57 -21.10
N ASN A 52 -13.12 4.33 -21.14
CA ASN A 52 -13.41 3.35 -22.21
C ASN A 52 -14.76 2.65 -22.00
N VAL A 53 -15.33 2.77 -20.80
CA VAL A 53 -16.57 2.11 -20.39
C VAL A 53 -17.80 3.00 -20.64
N TYR A 54 -17.60 4.32 -20.79
CA TYR A 54 -18.66 5.30 -20.94
C TYR A 54 -18.59 6.01 -22.29
N ASP A 55 -19.75 6.12 -22.94
CA ASP A 55 -19.90 6.82 -24.22
C ASP A 55 -19.65 8.33 -24.08
N GLU A 56 -20.18 8.93 -23.00
CA GLU A 56 -19.97 10.33 -22.67
C GLU A 56 -18.96 10.51 -21.54
N LYS A 57 -17.93 11.33 -21.78
CA LYS A 57 -16.89 11.63 -20.79
C LYS A 57 -17.43 12.34 -19.53
N GLY A 58 -18.53 13.07 -19.64
CA GLY A 58 -19.19 13.69 -18.48
C GLY A 58 -19.84 12.67 -17.55
N ASP A 59 -20.28 11.52 -18.09
CA ASP A 59 -20.97 10.49 -17.32
C ASP A 59 -20.02 9.68 -16.44
N VAL A 60 -18.73 9.59 -16.81
CA VAL A 60 -17.68 9.01 -15.96
C VAL A 60 -17.61 9.76 -14.62
N ILE A 61 -17.53 11.09 -14.69
CA ILE A 61 -17.43 11.94 -13.49
C ILE A 61 -18.71 11.85 -12.66
N LYS A 62 -19.88 11.85 -13.31
CA LYS A 62 -21.16 11.67 -12.62
C LYS A 62 -21.22 10.34 -11.87
N ALA A 63 -20.77 9.25 -12.50
CA ALA A 63 -20.76 7.93 -11.89
C ALA A 63 -19.86 7.87 -10.65
N ILE A 64 -18.62 8.37 -10.77
CA ILE A 64 -17.66 8.44 -9.64
C ILE A 64 -18.30 9.21 -8.47
N ILE A 65 -18.80 10.41 -8.72
CA ILE A 65 -19.36 11.27 -7.66
C ILE A 65 -20.63 10.65 -7.06
N SER A 66 -21.43 9.99 -7.88
CA SER A 66 -22.66 9.32 -7.41
C SER A 66 -22.35 8.13 -6.52
N CYS A 67 -21.32 7.33 -6.82
CA CYS A 67 -20.86 6.25 -5.94
C CYS A 67 -20.36 6.80 -4.60
N ILE A 68 -19.55 7.87 -4.61
CA ILE A 68 -19.08 8.53 -3.37
C ILE A 68 -20.26 9.06 -2.55
N GLN A 69 -21.24 9.69 -3.20
CA GLN A 69 -22.42 10.21 -2.53
C GLN A 69 -23.23 9.09 -1.88
N VAL A 70 -23.48 7.99 -2.60
CA VAL A 70 -24.22 6.83 -2.07
C VAL A 70 -23.47 6.19 -0.92
N TRP A 71 -22.15 6.11 -0.98
CA TRP A 71 -21.32 5.63 0.12
C TRP A 71 -21.46 6.48 1.38
N TYR A 72 -21.43 7.82 1.27
CA TYR A 72 -21.69 8.70 2.42
C TYR A 72 -23.07 8.47 3.02
N GLN A 73 -24.09 8.29 2.18
CA GLN A 73 -25.45 8.03 2.63
C GLN A 73 -25.55 6.68 3.35
N ALA A 74 -24.98 5.62 2.78
CA ALA A 74 -24.97 4.28 3.38
C ALA A 74 -24.28 4.28 4.76
N LEU A 75 -23.13 4.96 4.90
CA LEU A 75 -22.45 5.07 6.18
C LEU A 75 -23.24 5.94 7.18
N THR A 76 -23.89 7.02 6.72
CA THR A 76 -24.75 7.85 7.58
C THR A 76 -25.91 7.02 8.12
N ASP A 77 -26.61 6.30 7.23
CA ASP A 77 -27.74 5.44 7.59
C ASP A 77 -27.32 4.31 8.54
N LEU A 78 -26.09 3.81 8.43
CA LEU A 78 -25.58 2.77 9.30
C LEU A 78 -25.24 3.29 10.70
N VAL A 79 -24.63 4.46 10.81
CA VAL A 79 -24.24 5.09 12.08
C VAL A 79 -25.44 5.70 12.82
N ASP A 80 -26.43 6.23 12.10
CA ASP A 80 -27.62 6.87 12.68
C ASP A 80 -28.70 5.86 13.13
N ASP A 81 -28.56 4.58 12.75
CA ASP A 81 -29.48 3.50 13.15
C ASP A 81 -29.18 3.03 14.58
N GLU A 82 -30.11 3.26 15.51
CA GLU A 82 -30.02 2.88 16.93
C GLU A 82 -29.65 1.40 17.14
N LYS A 83 -29.98 0.52 16.19
CA LYS A 83 -29.63 -0.90 16.26
C LYS A 83 -28.13 -1.17 16.11
N ASN A 84 -27.40 -0.23 15.52
CA ASN A 84 -25.97 -0.36 15.21
C ASN A 84 -25.12 0.54 16.12
N GLU A 85 -25.67 1.04 17.24
CA GLU A 85 -24.93 1.90 18.18
C GLU A 85 -23.58 1.27 18.57
N ASP A 86 -23.58 -0.01 18.96
CA ASP A 86 -22.36 -0.74 19.34
C ASP A 86 -21.32 -0.79 18.22
N TRP A 87 -21.77 -1.02 16.97
CA TRP A 87 -20.92 -1.01 15.79
C TRP A 87 -20.32 0.38 15.54
N GLY A 88 -21.13 1.44 15.67
CA GLY A 88 -20.69 2.82 15.55
C GLY A 88 -19.64 3.21 16.60
N TYR A 89 -19.82 2.76 17.85
CA TYR A 89 -18.83 2.94 18.91
C TYR A 89 -17.52 2.21 18.62
N ASN A 90 -17.55 0.97 18.12
CA ASN A 90 -16.36 0.21 17.75
C ASN A 90 -15.55 0.92 16.65
N MET A 91 -16.25 1.39 15.61
CA MET A 91 -15.62 2.15 14.53
C MET A 91 -14.97 3.45 15.07
N LEU A 92 -15.67 4.19 15.94
CA LEU A 92 -15.12 5.41 16.56
C LEU A 92 -13.93 5.14 17.49
N ALA A 93 -13.94 4.04 18.23
CA ALA A 93 -12.85 3.64 19.10
C ALA A 93 -11.55 3.39 18.31
N ILE A 94 -11.66 2.84 17.10
CA ILE A 94 -10.51 2.63 16.21
C ILE A 94 -9.92 3.98 15.77
N PHE A 95 -10.76 4.96 15.44
CA PHE A 95 -10.30 6.31 15.12
C PHE A 95 -9.61 6.99 16.31
N ASP A 96 -10.12 6.80 17.52
CA ASP A 96 -9.51 7.34 18.73
C ASP A 96 -8.17 6.69 19.05
N HIS A 97 -8.07 5.37 18.92
CA HIS A 97 -6.81 4.65 19.08
C HIS A 97 -5.74 5.14 18.09
N GLN A 98 -6.15 5.47 16.87
CA GLN A 98 -5.27 5.97 15.81
C GLN A 98 -5.01 7.48 15.89
N LYS A 99 -5.63 8.19 16.84
CA LYS A 99 -5.62 9.66 16.95
C LYS A 99 -6.03 10.35 15.63
N ALA A 100 -6.90 9.69 14.86
CA ALA A 100 -7.45 10.24 13.63
C ALA A 100 -8.56 11.24 13.99
N TRP A 101 -8.35 12.50 13.62
CA TRP A 101 -9.33 13.57 13.85
C TRP A 101 -10.39 13.65 12.74
N HIS A 102 -10.19 12.90 11.65
CA HIS A 102 -11.10 12.84 10.52
C HIS A 102 -11.14 11.44 9.92
N LEU A 103 -12.26 11.13 9.27
CA LEU A 103 -12.49 9.94 8.46
C LEU A 103 -11.94 10.18 7.06
N GLU A 104 -11.05 9.32 6.56
CA GLU A 104 -10.53 9.41 5.19
C GLU A 104 -11.21 8.37 4.28
N LEU A 105 -11.67 8.82 3.11
CA LEU A 105 -12.22 8.00 2.03
C LEU A 105 -11.33 8.12 0.79
N VAL A 106 -10.73 7.00 0.42
CA VAL A 106 -9.93 6.82 -0.80
C VAL A 106 -10.79 6.14 -1.85
N VAL A 107 -10.64 6.55 -3.11
CA VAL A 107 -11.44 6.02 -4.23
C VAL A 107 -10.51 5.39 -5.24
N GLU A 108 -10.75 4.12 -5.55
CA GLU A 108 -9.94 3.32 -6.47
C GLU A 108 -10.82 2.64 -7.53
N VAL A 109 -10.22 2.12 -8.61
CA VAL A 109 -10.95 1.35 -9.62
C VAL A 109 -10.59 -0.13 -9.50
N GLY A 110 -11.59 -0.94 -9.19
CA GLY A 110 -11.43 -2.38 -8.98
C GLY A 110 -11.40 -3.18 -10.27
N LYS A 111 -11.18 -4.49 -10.15
CA LYS A 111 -11.31 -5.44 -11.27
C LYS A 111 -12.74 -6.00 -11.43
N SER A 112 -13.57 -5.81 -10.41
CA SER A 112 -14.95 -6.32 -10.35
C SER A 112 -15.92 -5.44 -11.13
N THR A 113 -17.08 -6.02 -11.47
CA THR A 113 -18.25 -5.33 -12.03
C THR A 113 -19.15 -4.72 -10.95
N VAL A 114 -18.87 -4.99 -9.67
CA VAL A 114 -19.64 -4.51 -8.53
C VAL A 114 -18.79 -3.52 -7.74
N ALA A 115 -19.40 -2.41 -7.32
CA ALA A 115 -18.76 -1.46 -6.43
C ALA A 115 -18.72 -2.05 -5.00
N THR A 116 -17.58 -1.93 -4.32
CA THR A 116 -17.39 -2.46 -2.95
C THR A 116 -16.64 -1.46 -2.10
N THR A 117 -16.72 -1.61 -0.78
CA THR A 117 -15.97 -0.79 0.17
C THR A 117 -15.28 -1.67 1.20
N LEU A 118 -14.12 -1.24 1.69
CA LEU A 118 -13.38 -1.98 2.71
C LEU A 118 -12.57 -1.02 3.57
N TRP A 119 -12.24 -1.44 4.80
CA TRP A 119 -11.31 -0.70 5.62
C TRP A 119 -9.87 -1.11 5.29
N SER A 120 -9.01 -0.12 5.04
CA SER A 120 -7.59 -0.35 4.81
C SER A 120 -6.81 -0.07 6.09
N GLU A 121 -6.30 -1.13 6.74
CA GLU A 121 -5.40 -0.96 7.87
C GLU A 121 -4.07 -0.28 7.50
N SER A 122 -3.65 -0.34 6.23
CA SER A 122 -2.41 0.30 5.79
C SER A 122 -2.58 1.78 5.55
N GLN A 123 -3.70 2.20 4.95
CA GLN A 123 -4.01 3.60 4.69
C GLN A 123 -4.73 4.28 5.86
N LYS A 124 -5.25 3.51 6.83
CA LYS A 124 -6.12 3.99 7.91
C LYS A 124 -7.32 4.78 7.39
N ALA A 125 -7.86 4.30 6.28
CA ALA A 125 -8.90 4.94 5.49
C ALA A 125 -9.86 3.88 4.95
N PHE A 126 -11.09 4.29 4.65
CA PHE A 126 -11.98 3.47 3.83
C PHE A 126 -11.58 3.58 2.36
N VAL A 127 -11.57 2.44 1.67
CA VAL A 127 -11.30 2.36 0.23
C VAL A 127 -12.59 2.00 -0.49
N LEU A 128 -13.15 2.95 -1.22
CA LEU A 128 -14.27 2.74 -2.13
C LEU A 128 -13.73 2.28 -3.49
N THR A 129 -14.02 1.05 -3.83
CA THR A 129 -13.61 0.42 -5.09
C THR A 129 -14.73 0.54 -6.12
N LEU A 130 -14.49 1.35 -7.16
CA LEU A 130 -15.40 1.55 -8.28
C LEU A 130 -15.36 0.36 -9.25
N PRO A 131 -16.49 -0.02 -9.87
CA PRO A 131 -16.52 -1.12 -10.81
C PRO A 131 -15.93 -0.73 -12.17
N LYS A 132 -15.32 -1.69 -12.88
CA LYS A 132 -14.88 -1.51 -14.29
C LYS A 132 -16.01 -1.65 -15.31
N SER A 133 -17.26 -1.54 -14.87
CA SER A 133 -18.47 -1.58 -15.70
C SER A 133 -19.28 -0.30 -15.56
N LYS A 134 -20.11 -0.02 -16.58
CA LYS A 134 -20.91 1.20 -16.64
C LYS A 134 -21.90 1.25 -15.48
N VAL A 135 -21.73 2.20 -14.58
CA VAL A 135 -22.69 2.50 -13.52
C VAL A 135 -23.90 3.21 -14.12
N ILE A 136 -25.05 2.56 -14.10
CA ILE A 136 -26.34 3.11 -14.56
C ILE A 136 -27.06 3.80 -13.40
N ASP A 137 -27.12 3.14 -12.25
CA ASP A 137 -27.66 3.69 -11.01
C ASP A 137 -26.73 3.35 -9.85
N ALA A 138 -26.13 4.36 -9.24
CA ALA A 138 -25.24 4.17 -8.10
C ALA A 138 -26.00 3.73 -6.84
N LYS A 139 -27.30 4.01 -6.73
CA LYS A 139 -28.12 3.63 -5.57
C LYS A 139 -28.28 2.13 -5.42
N ALA A 140 -28.13 1.38 -6.51
CA ALA A 140 -28.15 -0.07 -6.48
C ALA A 140 -27.02 -0.67 -5.63
N PHE A 141 -25.95 0.10 -5.35
CA PHE A 141 -24.85 -0.32 -4.49
C PHE A 141 -25.02 0.07 -3.02
N ALA A 142 -26.12 0.75 -2.65
CA ALA A 142 -26.31 1.22 -1.27
C ALA A 142 -26.36 0.06 -0.26
N GLU A 143 -27.10 -1.01 -0.58
CA GLU A 143 -27.19 -2.21 0.27
C GLU A 143 -25.84 -2.92 0.35
N SER A 144 -25.15 -3.11 -0.77
CA SER A 144 -23.83 -3.76 -0.76
C SER A 144 -22.79 -2.96 0.02
N PHE A 145 -22.80 -1.63 -0.09
CA PHE A 145 -21.91 -0.80 0.73
C PHE A 145 -22.24 -0.90 2.20
N ARG A 146 -23.53 -0.98 2.56
CA ARG A 146 -23.95 -1.12 3.96
C ARG A 146 -23.46 -2.45 4.53
N ASP A 147 -23.64 -3.54 3.80
CA ASP A 147 -23.20 -4.88 4.21
C ASP A 147 -21.66 -4.92 4.37
N ASP A 148 -20.92 -4.46 3.35
CA ASP A 148 -19.46 -4.35 3.37
C ASP A 148 -18.95 -3.53 4.56
N LEU A 149 -19.58 -2.37 4.85
CA LEU A 149 -19.22 -1.52 5.98
C LEU A 149 -19.51 -2.21 7.32
N TYR A 150 -20.62 -2.94 7.40
CA TYR A 150 -21.05 -3.60 8.63
C TYR A 150 -20.09 -4.74 9.02
N GLU A 151 -19.77 -5.63 8.07
CA GLU A 151 -18.91 -6.79 8.29
C GLU A 151 -17.52 -6.40 8.83
N GLU A 152 -17.01 -5.25 8.42
CA GLU A 152 -15.66 -4.79 8.75
C GLU A 152 -15.46 -4.47 10.26
N PHE A 153 -16.52 -4.15 11.00
CA PHE A 153 -16.42 -3.80 12.43
C PHE A 153 -17.37 -4.58 13.35
N GLU A 154 -17.97 -5.66 12.85
CA GLU A 154 -18.82 -6.56 13.64
C GLU A 154 -17.99 -7.38 14.66
N THR A 155 -16.68 -7.55 14.44
CA THR A 155 -15.81 -8.29 15.37
C THR A 155 -15.22 -7.36 16.45
N PRO A 156 -15.49 -7.60 17.75
CA PRO A 156 -14.90 -6.80 18.83
C PRO A 156 -13.37 -6.88 18.82
N LEU A 157 -12.71 -5.76 19.10
CA LEU A 157 -11.25 -5.62 19.24
C LEU A 157 -10.60 -6.60 20.24
N ASP A 158 -11.39 -7.31 21.04
CA ASP A 158 -10.95 -8.32 22.02
C ASP A 158 -10.91 -9.76 21.48
N ALA A 159 -11.26 -9.99 20.21
CA ALA A 159 -11.17 -11.31 19.57
C ALA A 159 -9.92 -11.41 18.67
N GLU A 160 -8.76 -11.64 19.29
CA GLU A 160 -7.55 -12.10 18.60
C GLU A 160 -7.76 -13.52 18.02
N GLU A 161 -8.46 -13.68 16.90
CA GLU A 161 -8.31 -14.80 15.93
C GLU A 161 -9.38 -14.71 14.83
N SER A 162 -9.03 -14.15 13.66
CA SER A 162 -9.44 -14.62 12.31
C SER A 162 -9.37 -13.53 11.23
N THR A 163 -8.18 -13.03 10.89
CA THR A 163 -7.94 -12.43 9.56
C THR A 163 -7.52 -13.52 8.57
N LYS A 164 -8.45 -14.42 8.24
CA LYS A 164 -8.35 -15.36 7.11
C LYS A 164 -9.73 -15.58 6.48
N SER A 165 -10.37 -14.52 5.96
CA SER A 165 -11.50 -14.72 5.06
C SER A 165 -11.73 -13.51 4.15
N ALA A 166 -10.77 -13.25 3.26
CA ALA A 166 -10.99 -12.42 2.06
C ALA A 166 -9.96 -12.71 0.93
N ALA A 167 -8.88 -13.46 1.22
CA ALA A 167 -7.91 -13.89 0.20
C ALA A 167 -8.30 -15.20 -0.52
N ALA A 168 -9.39 -15.87 -0.13
CA ALA A 168 -9.75 -17.20 -0.65
C ALA A 168 -10.63 -17.18 -1.92
N THR A 169 -11.23 -16.05 -2.30
CA THR A 169 -12.16 -15.98 -3.45
C THR A 169 -11.52 -15.53 -4.77
N LEU A 170 -10.20 -15.34 -4.81
CA LEU A 170 -9.46 -15.04 -6.05
C LEU A 170 -8.58 -16.20 -6.54
N ALA A 171 -8.59 -17.36 -5.87
CA ALA A 171 -7.78 -18.52 -6.22
C ALA A 171 -8.55 -19.67 -6.90
N ASP A 172 -9.89 -19.62 -7.01
CA ASP A 172 -10.70 -20.77 -7.45
C ASP A 172 -11.33 -20.63 -8.86
N ALA A 173 -10.83 -19.71 -9.69
CA ALA A 173 -11.34 -19.51 -11.06
C ALA A 173 -10.27 -19.70 -12.17
N ALA A 174 -9.19 -20.43 -11.88
CA ALA A 174 -8.11 -20.69 -12.84
C ALA A 174 -7.59 -22.14 -12.84
N ALA A 175 -8.46 -23.11 -12.56
CA ALA A 175 -8.15 -24.52 -12.72
C ALA A 175 -9.35 -25.30 -13.28
N ALA A 176 -9.75 -24.97 -14.49
CA ALA A 176 -10.51 -25.88 -15.35
C ALA A 176 -9.69 -26.11 -16.62
N ASP A 177 -9.57 -27.37 -17.00
CA ASP A 177 -8.95 -27.94 -18.21
C ASP A 177 -7.42 -28.11 -18.22
N ALA A 178 -6.97 -29.26 -17.72
CA ALA A 178 -6.00 -30.12 -18.41
C ALA A 178 -5.94 -31.52 -17.76
N GLU A 179 -6.85 -32.37 -18.20
CA GLU A 179 -6.81 -33.83 -18.08
C GLU A 179 -5.60 -34.39 -18.87
N TRP A 180 -4.57 -34.91 -18.21
CA TRP A 180 -3.57 -35.83 -18.81
C TRP A 180 -3.03 -36.83 -17.77
N THR A 181 -3.64 -38.01 -17.78
CA THR A 181 -3.11 -39.37 -17.59
C THR A 181 -1.82 -39.66 -16.80
N ASP A 182 -2.03 -40.36 -15.67
CA ASP A 182 -1.43 -41.63 -15.23
C ASP A 182 -0.34 -42.29 -16.11
N VAL A 183 0.88 -42.47 -15.56
CA VAL A 183 1.69 -43.71 -15.63
C VAL A 183 2.63 -43.78 -14.40
N THR A 184 2.49 -44.85 -13.65
CA THR A 184 3.38 -45.40 -12.61
C THR A 184 4.68 -45.99 -13.17
N GLU A 185 5.82 -45.81 -12.47
CA GLU A 185 6.77 -46.88 -12.04
C GLU A 185 8.12 -46.31 -11.51
N GLU A 186 8.50 -46.73 -10.30
CA GLU A 186 9.85 -46.68 -9.69
C GLU A 186 10.74 -47.88 -10.21
N PRO A 187 11.93 -48.18 -9.66
CA PRO A 187 13.19 -47.43 -9.58
C PRO A 187 14.40 -48.27 -10.05
N ALA A 188 15.55 -47.67 -10.38
CA ALA A 188 16.83 -48.41 -10.34
C ALA A 188 18.08 -47.50 -10.20
N LYS A 189 18.66 -47.49 -8.99
CA LYS A 189 20.07 -47.17 -8.75
C LYS A 189 20.94 -48.41 -8.98
N LYS A 190 22.09 -48.27 -9.65
CA LYS A 190 23.43 -48.74 -9.22
C LYS A 190 24.52 -48.40 -10.26
N THR A 191 25.50 -47.63 -9.80
CA THR A 191 26.88 -47.38 -10.28
C THR A 191 27.74 -48.69 -10.25
N PRO A 192 29.08 -48.73 -10.58
CA PRO A 192 30.06 -47.70 -11.05
C PRO A 192 31.09 -48.17 -12.13
N VAL A 193 32.07 -47.29 -12.47
CA VAL A 193 33.56 -47.52 -12.53
C VAL A 193 34.29 -47.02 -13.82
N THR A 194 35.23 -46.07 -13.60
CA THR A 194 36.50 -45.69 -14.31
C THR A 194 36.60 -44.67 -15.47
N GLN A 195 37.34 -43.60 -15.17
CA GLN A 195 38.08 -42.56 -15.96
C GLN A 195 39.22 -43.11 -16.87
N PRO A 196 40.08 -42.27 -17.54
CA PRO A 196 39.96 -40.89 -18.07
C PRO A 196 40.57 -40.70 -19.49
N THR A 197 40.21 -39.65 -20.25
CA THR A 197 41.16 -38.93 -21.15
C THR A 197 40.64 -37.54 -21.58
N THR A 198 41.59 -36.70 -21.99
CA THR A 198 41.71 -35.23 -21.98
C THR A 198 41.18 -34.43 -23.20
N ARG A 199 40.95 -33.11 -22.95
CA ARG A 199 41.05 -31.91 -23.86
C ARG A 199 39.94 -31.75 -24.92
N ASP A 200 39.35 -30.60 -25.24
CA ASP A 200 39.60 -29.15 -25.05
C ASP A 200 38.27 -28.34 -25.18
N ALA A 201 38.22 -27.16 -24.55
CA ALA A 201 37.49 -25.90 -24.88
C ALA A 201 35.98 -25.94 -25.27
N VAL A 202 35.04 -25.11 -24.77
CA VAL A 202 34.94 -23.64 -24.80
C VAL A 202 33.76 -23.18 -23.89
N SER A 203 33.95 -22.07 -23.17
CA SER A 203 32.97 -21.07 -22.66
C SER A 203 31.60 -21.46 -22.10
N ALA A 204 31.39 -21.19 -20.80
CA ALA A 204 30.40 -20.23 -20.32
C ALA A 204 30.62 -19.98 -18.82
N ALA A 205 30.68 -18.71 -18.43
CA ALA A 205 30.81 -18.29 -17.04
C ALA A 205 29.58 -18.72 -16.23
N SER A 206 29.71 -19.80 -15.46
CA SER A 206 28.78 -20.09 -14.37
C SER A 206 29.03 -19.08 -13.26
N GLN A 207 28.13 -18.11 -13.16
CA GLN A 207 27.96 -17.31 -11.95
C GLN A 207 27.89 -18.26 -10.76
N ALA A 208 28.80 -18.09 -9.83
CA ALA A 208 28.76 -18.75 -8.53
C ALA A 208 27.48 -18.28 -7.81
N GLN A 209 26.41 -19.06 -7.92
CA GLN A 209 25.31 -19.01 -6.99
C GLN A 209 25.87 -19.44 -5.63
N ALA A 210 25.92 -18.49 -4.70
CA ALA A 210 26.12 -18.81 -3.29
C ALA A 210 25.07 -19.87 -2.88
N PRO A 211 25.43 -20.85 -2.03
CA PRO A 211 24.51 -21.89 -1.62
C PRO A 211 23.30 -21.26 -0.92
N ARG A 212 22.13 -21.40 -1.55
CA ARG A 212 20.84 -21.10 -0.95
C ARG A 212 20.67 -22.09 0.19
N VAL A 213 20.90 -21.66 1.43
CA VAL A 213 20.47 -22.44 2.60
C VAL A 213 18.96 -22.28 2.69
N GLU A 214 18.24 -23.00 1.83
CA GLU A 214 16.83 -23.33 2.07
C GLU A 214 16.84 -24.19 3.33
N THR A 215 16.68 -23.54 4.49
CA THR A 215 16.35 -24.29 5.69
C THR A 215 14.91 -24.70 5.49
N GLU A 216 14.69 -25.95 5.07
CA GLU A 216 13.37 -26.58 5.06
C GLU A 216 12.83 -26.56 6.49
N LEU A 217 12.15 -25.49 6.87
CA LEU A 217 11.45 -25.40 8.14
C LEU A 217 10.20 -26.29 8.03
N LEU A 218 10.39 -27.59 8.22
CA LEU A 218 9.32 -28.59 8.27
C LEU A 218 8.35 -28.35 9.43
N TYR A 219 8.75 -27.52 10.41
CA TYR A 219 7.96 -27.18 11.59
C TYR A 219 8.10 -25.69 11.94
N LEU A 220 7.01 -25.09 12.44
CA LEU A 220 6.98 -23.71 12.91
C LEU A 220 7.84 -23.58 14.18
N PRO A 221 8.86 -22.69 14.21
CA PRO A 221 9.70 -22.51 15.39
C PRO A 221 8.91 -21.90 16.55
N LYS A 222 9.24 -22.27 17.79
CA LYS A 222 8.61 -21.67 18.98
C LYS A 222 9.14 -20.26 19.20
N ALA A 223 8.28 -19.35 19.66
CA ALA A 223 8.65 -17.94 19.89
C ALA A 223 9.88 -17.77 20.82
N GLN A 224 10.06 -18.67 21.79
CA GLN A 224 11.17 -18.65 22.75
C GLN A 224 12.52 -19.09 22.15
N GLU A 225 12.50 -19.75 21.00
CA GLU A 225 13.69 -20.25 20.30
C GLU A 225 14.20 -19.25 19.25
N LEU A 226 13.44 -18.18 18.99
CA LEU A 226 13.83 -17.14 18.04
C LEU A 226 14.95 -16.26 18.60
N ALA A 227 15.88 -15.91 17.71
CA ALA A 227 16.89 -14.92 18.00
C ALA A 227 16.25 -13.55 18.28
N ARG A 228 16.98 -12.67 18.97
CA ARG A 228 16.49 -11.32 19.26
C ARG A 228 16.22 -10.56 17.96
N PRO A 229 15.30 -9.57 17.95
CA PRO A 229 14.99 -8.79 16.74
C PRO A 229 16.24 -8.25 16.03
N ASN A 230 17.21 -7.69 16.76
CA ASN A 230 18.45 -7.18 16.16
C ASN A 230 19.27 -8.28 15.46
N ASP A 231 19.32 -9.49 16.05
CA ASP A 231 20.06 -10.63 15.50
C ASP A 231 19.31 -11.29 14.32
N LEU A 232 17.98 -11.20 14.33
CA LEU A 232 17.13 -11.70 13.24
C LEU A 232 17.26 -10.80 12.00
N LEU A 233 17.33 -9.49 12.22
CA LEU A 233 17.35 -8.47 11.18
C LEU A 233 18.76 -8.14 10.66
N SER A 234 19.81 -8.57 11.37
CA SER A 234 21.19 -8.46 10.88
C SER A 234 21.50 -9.41 9.72
N LYS A 235 20.68 -10.46 9.52
CA LYS A 235 20.87 -11.46 8.46
C LYS A 235 19.96 -11.18 7.26
N PRO A 236 20.41 -11.51 6.04
CA PRO A 236 19.53 -11.44 4.87
C PRO A 236 18.36 -12.42 5.01
N PRO A 237 17.23 -12.15 4.34
CA PRO A 237 17.02 -11.10 3.34
C PRO A 237 16.77 -9.70 3.94
N TYR A 238 17.49 -8.72 3.42
CA TYR A 238 17.22 -7.30 3.70
C TYR A 238 16.16 -6.79 2.73
N ARG A 239 15.22 -6.01 3.26
CA ARG A 239 14.12 -5.40 2.52
C ARG A 239 14.11 -3.91 2.76
N ILE A 240 13.97 -3.15 1.69
CA ILE A 240 13.76 -1.71 1.73
C ILE A 240 12.53 -1.39 0.89
N THR A 241 11.63 -0.60 1.44
CA THR A 241 10.48 -0.06 0.71
C THR A 241 10.58 1.47 0.73
N VAL A 242 10.53 2.08 -0.44
CA VAL A 242 10.46 3.54 -0.60
C VAL A 242 9.03 3.89 -0.96
N HIS A 243 8.40 4.79 -0.21
CA HIS A 243 7.06 5.28 -0.48
C HIS A 243 7.09 6.80 -0.63
N ALA A 244 6.73 7.29 -1.82
CA ALA A 244 6.67 8.68 -2.17
C ALA A 244 5.24 9.22 -2.04
N ARG A 245 5.11 10.32 -1.29
CA ARG A 245 3.91 11.15 -1.20
C ARG A 245 4.21 12.52 -1.81
N SER A 246 3.17 13.32 -2.01
CA SER A 246 3.27 14.65 -2.63
C SER A 246 4.32 15.58 -1.99
N SER A 247 4.49 15.54 -0.66
CA SER A 247 5.38 16.42 0.10
C SER A 247 6.37 15.69 1.01
N ALA A 248 6.42 14.36 0.92
CA ALA A 248 7.23 13.52 1.80
C ALA A 248 7.63 12.22 1.13
N VAL A 249 8.78 11.68 1.51
CA VAL A 249 9.21 10.34 1.08
C VAL A 249 9.60 9.57 2.33
N ASP A 250 8.97 8.41 2.53
CA ASP A 250 9.27 7.50 3.63
C ASP A 250 10.04 6.29 3.11
N ILE A 251 11.10 5.92 3.81
CA ILE A 251 11.91 4.74 3.52
C ILE A 251 11.78 3.80 4.71
N LEU A 252 11.18 2.65 4.49
CA LEU A 252 11.04 1.57 5.46
C LEU A 252 12.15 0.55 5.19
N SER A 253 12.82 0.07 6.23
CA SER A 253 13.89 -0.92 6.10
C SER A 253 13.91 -1.83 7.32
N ASN A 254 14.17 -3.11 7.09
CA ASN A 254 14.48 -4.01 8.19
C ASN A 254 15.97 -3.97 8.59
N HIS A 255 16.81 -3.23 7.87
CA HIS A 255 18.25 -3.10 8.12
C HIS A 255 18.60 -1.67 8.54
N SER A 256 18.73 -1.45 9.86
CA SER A 256 19.03 -0.14 10.47
C SER A 256 20.30 0.53 9.91
N PRO A 257 21.44 -0.17 9.74
CA PRO A 257 22.66 0.47 9.24
C PRO A 257 22.51 1.06 7.83
N SER A 258 21.65 0.47 6.99
CA SER A 258 21.33 1.05 5.68
C SER A 258 20.62 2.39 5.81
N LEU A 259 19.67 2.52 6.75
CA LEU A 259 18.93 3.77 6.97
C LEU A 259 19.82 4.86 7.55
N GLU A 260 20.67 4.52 8.51
CA GLU A 260 21.65 5.45 9.10
C GLU A 260 22.61 5.99 8.04
N MET A 261 23.09 5.13 7.14
CA MET A 261 23.95 5.55 6.03
C MET A 261 23.21 6.51 5.07
N LEU A 262 21.96 6.18 4.72
CA LEU A 262 21.14 7.04 3.87
C LEU A 262 20.90 8.41 4.53
N GLU A 263 20.50 8.43 5.80
CA GLU A 263 20.29 9.67 6.55
C GLU A 263 21.57 10.52 6.63
N ALA A 264 22.70 9.92 7.00
CA ALA A 264 23.97 10.63 7.13
C ALA A 264 24.43 11.21 5.79
N TYR A 265 24.30 10.46 4.70
CA TYR A 265 24.66 10.93 3.37
C TYR A 265 23.72 12.06 2.91
N MET A 266 22.41 11.86 3.01
CA MET A 266 21.45 12.86 2.54
C MET A 266 21.49 14.14 3.36
N THR A 267 21.67 14.04 4.68
CA THR A 267 21.85 15.21 5.56
C THR A 267 23.09 16.01 5.17
N ARG A 268 24.19 15.33 4.82
CA ARG A 268 25.43 15.97 4.37
C ARG A 268 25.27 16.72 3.04
N TRP A 269 24.45 16.21 2.13
CA TRP A 269 24.26 16.78 0.79
C TRP A 269 22.97 17.60 0.65
N CYS A 270 22.15 17.67 1.69
CA CYS A 270 20.96 18.50 1.73
C CYS A 270 21.38 19.97 1.69
N ARG A 271 20.79 20.73 0.76
CA ARG A 271 21.04 22.17 0.65
C ARG A 271 20.39 22.88 1.83
N SER A 272 21.01 23.98 2.24
CA SER A 272 20.42 24.91 3.21
C SER A 272 19.48 25.89 2.52
N ASP A 273 18.39 26.25 3.19
CA ASP A 273 17.46 27.28 2.75
C ASP A 273 18.04 28.67 3.05
N TYR A 274 18.47 29.36 2.00
CA TYR A 274 19.06 30.70 2.09
C TYR A 274 18.04 31.81 2.42
N ASN A 275 16.74 31.51 2.43
CA ASN A 275 15.70 32.49 2.78
C ASN A 275 15.61 32.76 4.28
N TYR A 276 16.18 31.89 5.12
CA TYR A 276 16.20 32.04 6.57
C TYR A 276 17.60 32.41 7.08
N THR A 277 17.67 33.30 8.07
CA THR A 277 18.93 33.69 8.73
C THR A 277 19.67 32.50 9.34
N ASN A 278 18.92 31.50 9.83
CA ASN A 278 19.45 30.28 10.44
C ASN A 278 19.82 29.19 9.43
N LYS A 279 19.56 29.41 8.12
CA LYS A 279 19.89 28.49 7.02
C LYS A 279 19.57 27.01 7.32
N PRO A 280 18.32 26.67 7.70
CA PRO A 280 17.94 25.29 7.98
C PRO A 280 18.05 24.44 6.71
N PRO A 281 18.18 23.10 6.81
CA PRO A 281 18.14 22.24 5.64
C PRO A 281 16.78 22.36 4.93
N ILE A 282 16.79 22.30 3.59
CA ILE A 282 15.57 22.40 2.75
C ILE A 282 14.63 21.21 2.97
N VAL A 283 15.20 20.04 3.27
CA VAL A 283 14.46 18.81 3.59
C VAL A 283 14.80 18.43 5.03
N ASP A 284 13.77 18.16 5.82
CA ASP A 284 13.88 17.64 7.18
C ASP A 284 13.95 16.11 7.13
N LEU A 285 15.05 15.54 7.59
CA LEU A 285 15.29 14.09 7.66
C LEU A 285 15.14 13.63 9.10
N LYS A 286 14.37 12.56 9.32
CA LYS A 286 14.16 11.97 10.64
C LYS A 286 14.26 10.46 10.59
N LEU A 287 15.23 9.93 11.34
CA LEU A 287 15.27 8.51 11.70
C LEU A 287 14.27 8.22 12.83
N HIS A 288 13.40 7.25 12.61
CA HIS A 288 12.44 6.76 13.58
C HIS A 288 12.95 5.48 14.24
N ASN A 289 12.96 5.49 15.57
CA ASN A 289 13.26 4.29 16.34
C ASN A 289 12.13 3.27 16.16
N SER A 290 12.54 2.04 15.89
CA SER A 290 11.70 0.88 15.89
C SER A 290 11.21 0.58 17.30
N PRO A 291 9.94 0.18 17.49
CA PRO A 291 9.44 -0.23 18.79
C PRO A 291 9.98 -1.62 19.21
N TRP A 292 10.67 -2.33 18.32
CA TRP A 292 11.21 -3.66 18.56
C TRP A 292 12.72 -3.63 18.82
N GLY A 293 13.17 -4.46 19.76
CA GLY A 293 14.59 -4.61 20.10
C GLY A 293 14.98 -3.89 21.41
N LEU A 294 16.20 -4.17 21.86
CA LEU A 294 16.81 -3.53 23.03
C LEU A 294 17.91 -2.58 22.51
N GLY A 295 17.59 -1.29 22.39
CA GLY A 295 18.54 -0.26 21.94
C GLY A 295 18.03 0.57 20.76
N PRO A 296 18.85 1.53 20.27
CA PRO A 296 18.50 2.31 19.08
C PRO A 296 18.56 1.40 17.86
N MET A 297 17.39 1.05 17.35
CA MET A 297 17.21 0.34 16.09
C MET A 297 16.26 1.18 15.25
N TYR A 298 16.61 1.46 14.00
CA TYR A 298 15.77 2.26 13.11
C TYR A 298 15.11 1.37 12.07
N ASP A 299 13.81 1.58 11.86
CA ASP A 299 13.02 0.89 10.83
C ASP A 299 12.43 1.82 9.78
N ARG A 300 12.45 3.14 10.02
CA ARG A 300 11.95 4.15 9.10
C ARG A 300 12.79 5.41 9.06
N LEU A 301 13.09 5.88 7.86
CA LEU A 301 13.65 7.20 7.57
C LEU A 301 12.60 8.03 6.83
N SER A 302 12.17 9.15 7.42
CA SER A 302 11.20 10.06 6.82
C SER A 302 11.90 11.32 6.32
N MET A 303 11.61 11.68 5.07
CA MET A 303 12.04 12.94 4.44
C MET A 303 10.81 13.82 4.22
N THR A 304 10.82 15.02 4.77
CA THR A 304 9.67 15.93 4.68
C THR A 304 10.09 17.33 4.30
N ILE A 305 9.25 18.02 3.54
CA ILE A 305 9.43 19.45 3.28
C ILE A 305 8.92 20.21 4.50
N PRO A 306 9.72 21.07 5.15
CA PRO A 306 9.25 21.92 6.23
C PRO A 306 8.08 22.79 5.76
N LYS A 307 7.04 22.94 6.61
CA LYS A 307 5.81 23.68 6.26
C LYS A 307 6.01 25.14 5.81
N ASN A 308 7.17 25.72 6.10
CA ASN A 308 7.50 27.10 5.75
C ASN A 308 8.58 27.20 4.65
N SER A 309 8.93 26.10 3.99
CA SER A 309 9.86 26.10 2.86
C SER A 309 9.10 26.42 1.58
N TYR A 310 9.49 27.51 0.90
CA TYR A 310 8.90 27.93 -0.39
C TYR A 310 9.80 27.58 -1.59
N GLN A 311 10.94 26.92 -1.36
CA GLN A 311 11.93 26.65 -2.41
C GLN A 311 11.66 25.34 -3.17
N VAL A 312 10.99 24.38 -2.53
CA VAL A 312 10.80 23.04 -3.08
C VAL A 312 9.37 22.60 -2.79
N GLU A 313 8.66 22.19 -3.82
CA GLU A 313 7.26 21.73 -3.73
C GLU A 313 7.14 20.20 -3.64
N TYR A 314 8.17 19.47 -4.08
CA TYR A 314 8.17 18.01 -4.09
C TYR A 314 9.56 17.45 -3.76
N ILE A 315 9.60 16.30 -3.09
CA ILE A 315 10.84 15.53 -2.85
C ILE A 315 10.90 14.41 -3.88
N SER A 316 11.95 14.39 -4.69
CA SER A 316 12.14 13.31 -5.65
C SER A 316 12.59 12.02 -4.93
N PRO A 317 11.92 10.87 -5.15
CA PRO A 317 12.35 9.59 -4.60
C PRO A 317 13.53 8.99 -5.38
N LEU A 318 13.98 9.61 -6.48
CA LEU A 318 15.04 9.07 -7.33
C LEU A 318 16.39 9.01 -6.61
N MET A 319 16.67 9.96 -5.71
CA MET A 319 17.91 9.97 -4.92
C MET A 319 18.01 8.76 -3.99
N PRO A 320 17.04 8.49 -3.10
CA PRO A 320 17.08 7.28 -2.27
C PRO A 320 17.09 6.00 -3.10
N ILE A 321 16.28 5.92 -4.15
CA ILE A 321 16.23 4.76 -5.05
C ILE A 321 17.62 4.48 -5.65
N SER A 322 18.26 5.50 -6.23
CA SER A 322 19.59 5.35 -6.85
C SER A 322 20.66 4.90 -5.84
N MET A 323 20.57 5.34 -4.59
CA MET A 323 21.48 4.89 -3.53
C MET A 323 21.20 3.44 -3.12
N ILE A 324 19.93 3.05 -3.01
CA ILE A 324 19.52 1.70 -2.62
C ILE A 324 19.97 0.67 -3.68
N GLU A 325 19.79 0.99 -4.96
CA GLU A 325 20.20 0.10 -6.05
C GLU A 325 21.70 0.17 -6.32
N GLY A 326 22.23 1.37 -6.54
CA GLY A 326 23.58 1.58 -7.03
C GLY A 326 24.67 1.45 -5.98
N VAL A 327 24.38 1.83 -4.73
CA VAL A 327 25.37 1.82 -3.63
C VAL A 327 25.15 0.64 -2.71
N LEU A 328 23.92 0.46 -2.23
CA LEU A 328 23.58 -0.63 -1.31
C LEU A 328 23.33 -1.95 -2.04
N GLY A 329 23.28 -1.98 -3.38
CA GLY A 329 23.19 -3.20 -4.17
C GLY A 329 21.91 -4.01 -3.93
N PHE A 330 20.82 -3.36 -3.55
CA PHE A 330 19.53 -4.03 -3.53
C PHE A 330 18.98 -4.16 -4.95
N LYS A 331 18.18 -5.21 -5.18
CA LYS A 331 17.50 -5.43 -6.45
C LYS A 331 16.03 -5.04 -6.30
N GLU A 332 15.53 -4.22 -7.21
CA GLU A 332 14.10 -3.93 -7.29
C GLU A 332 13.30 -5.21 -7.57
N THR A 333 12.26 -5.44 -6.77
CA THR A 333 11.34 -6.58 -6.93
C THR A 333 9.98 -6.14 -7.42
N TYR A 334 9.55 -4.93 -7.08
CA TYR A 334 8.26 -4.38 -7.45
C TYR A 334 8.33 -2.86 -7.40
N SER A 335 7.64 -2.20 -8.33
CA SER A 335 7.42 -0.76 -8.32
C SER A 335 6.00 -0.45 -8.75
N ASP A 336 5.33 0.43 -8.02
CA ASP A 336 4.24 1.24 -8.53
C ASP A 336 4.69 2.71 -8.57
N GLY A 337 3.94 3.58 -9.25
CA GLY A 337 4.36 4.97 -9.49
C GLY A 337 4.64 5.81 -8.23
N SER A 338 4.31 5.30 -7.03
CA SER A 338 4.57 5.95 -5.74
C SER A 338 5.35 5.07 -4.76
N THR A 339 5.58 3.79 -5.03
CA THR A 339 6.17 2.83 -4.09
C THR A 339 7.14 1.88 -4.79
N TRP A 340 8.33 1.71 -4.22
CA TRP A 340 9.37 0.82 -4.73
C TRP A 340 9.82 -0.16 -3.65
N HIS A 341 9.88 -1.43 -4.01
CA HIS A 341 10.28 -2.51 -3.12
C HIS A 341 11.60 -3.11 -3.60
N PHE A 342 12.53 -3.20 -2.68
CA PHE A 342 13.89 -3.65 -2.91
C PHE A 342 14.21 -4.83 -2.01
N LEU A 343 14.86 -5.84 -2.59
CA LEU A 343 15.30 -7.04 -1.89
C LEU A 343 16.79 -7.24 -2.10
N ARG A 344 17.50 -7.51 -1.00
CA ARG A 344 18.88 -7.95 -1.02
C ARG A 344 19.01 -9.26 -0.25
N THR A 345 19.37 -10.30 -0.97
CA THR A 345 19.60 -11.65 -0.42
C THR A 345 21.06 -11.90 -0.05
N VAL A 346 21.96 -11.04 -0.50
CA VAL A 346 23.41 -11.14 -0.25
C VAL A 346 23.76 -10.35 1.02
N PRO A 347 24.49 -10.94 1.99
CA PRO A 347 24.92 -10.20 3.18
C PRO A 347 25.81 -9.00 2.83
N PHE A 348 25.87 -8.00 3.71
CA PHE A 348 26.93 -6.99 3.62
C PHE A 348 28.26 -7.63 3.99
N LYS A 349 29.33 -7.24 3.29
CA LYS A 349 30.69 -7.62 3.68
C LYS A 349 31.10 -6.67 4.80
N GLU A 350 31.36 -7.22 5.98
CA GLU A 350 31.98 -6.49 7.09
C GLU A 350 33.45 -6.18 6.81
#